data_AF-A0AAU7GGC5-F1
#
_entry.id   AF-A0AAU7GGC5-F1
#
_cell.length_a   1.000
_cell.length_b   1.000
_cell.length_c   1.000
_cell.angle_alpha   90.00
_cell.angle_beta   90.00
_cell.angle_gamma   90.00
#
_symmetry.space_group_name_H-M   'P 1'
#
loop_
_entity.id
_entity.type
_entity.pdbx_description
1 polymer ?
#
loop_
_entity_poly.entity_id
_entity_poly.type
_entity_poly.pdbx_seq_one_letter_code
_entity_poly.pdbx_strand_id
1 'polypeptide(L)'
;MTPAEAAALLGVPAGATDADIHRAYAARAATTDPADSVALDALARARDALLAGAFWHPPQGPQGPQAGTAPAPYPPQQYPPQQYPPQQYPPYAPAARRPASTGAILGWTIGGLAGLLVLSLVAVLLVFSGVSALRDDTSVPESAPTAEAAPDGSADSYEVDGVLVEPQTDDGWTFVLTAQEDCPAAEVTSGFADSEYGDTLDEHTDTVPLEAGVPYTYTIPDGASVHDYAAIDSIVCGESTDPTRA
;
A
#
# COMPACT_ATOMS: atom_id res chain seq x y z
N MET A 1 19.87 -3.64 15.35
CA MET A 1 20.23 -5.05 15.07
C MET A 1 21.16 -5.04 13.87
N THR A 2 22.28 -5.76 13.90
CA THR A 2 23.18 -5.84 12.73
C THR A 2 22.61 -6.81 11.68
N PRO A 3 22.94 -6.66 10.38
CA PRO A 3 22.48 -7.60 9.35
C PRO A 3 22.88 -9.05 9.63
N ALA A 4 24.06 -9.29 10.22
CA ALA A 4 24.51 -10.64 10.58
C ALA A 4 23.68 -11.26 11.70
N GLU A 5 23.32 -10.48 12.73
CA GLU A 5 22.42 -10.93 13.80
C GLU A 5 21.02 -11.20 13.27
N ALA A 6 20.49 -10.31 12.41
CA ALA A 6 19.19 -10.46 11.80
C ALA A 6 19.10 -11.70 10.91
N ALA A 7 20.12 -11.94 10.09
CA ALA A 7 20.29 -13.14 9.27
C ALA A 7 20.27 -14.42 10.12
N ALA A 8 21.02 -14.42 11.23
CA ALA A 8 21.05 -15.54 12.17
C ALA A 8 19.68 -15.78 12.83
N LEU A 9 18.96 -14.72 13.17
CA LEU A 9 17.63 -14.80 13.78
C LEU A 9 16.59 -15.43 12.83
N LEU A 10 16.56 -15.00 11.57
CA LEU A 10 15.65 -15.58 10.56
C LEU A 10 16.13 -16.94 10.03
N GLY A 11 17.43 -17.24 10.13
CA GLY A 11 18.03 -18.46 9.59
C GLY A 11 18.30 -18.39 8.09
N VAL A 12 18.63 -17.19 7.58
CA VAL A 12 18.97 -16.94 6.16
C VAL A 12 20.39 -16.38 6.06
N PRO A 13 21.06 -16.45 4.88
CA PRO A 13 22.31 -15.73 4.68
C PRO A 13 22.09 -14.21 4.67
N ALA A 14 23.09 -13.42 5.07
CA ALA A 14 23.00 -11.95 5.09
C ALA A 14 22.83 -11.29 3.70
N GLY A 15 23.07 -12.05 2.62
CA GLY A 15 22.82 -11.65 1.24
C GLY A 15 21.61 -12.37 0.62
N ALA A 16 20.66 -12.82 1.44
CA ALA A 16 19.41 -13.39 0.96
C ALA A 16 18.63 -12.37 0.12
N THR A 17 17.86 -12.85 -0.86
CA THR A 17 16.97 -12.00 -1.64
C THR A 17 15.78 -11.54 -0.79
N ASP A 18 15.14 -10.43 -1.16
CA ASP A 18 13.93 -9.94 -0.46
C ASP A 18 12.88 -11.05 -0.33
N ALA A 19 12.63 -11.81 -1.40
CA ALA A 19 11.70 -12.94 -1.41
C ALA A 19 12.09 -14.04 -0.39
N ASP A 20 13.38 -14.35 -0.25
CA ASP A 20 13.86 -15.33 0.73
C ASP A 20 13.73 -14.81 2.17
N ILE A 21 13.95 -13.51 2.39
CA ILE A 21 13.78 -12.84 3.69
C ILE A 21 12.31 -12.91 4.12
N HIS A 22 11.37 -12.51 3.25
CA HIS A 22 9.94 -12.56 3.54
C HIS A 22 9.46 -14.01 3.79
N ARG A 23 9.91 -14.98 2.99
CA ARG A 23 9.56 -16.40 3.18
C ARG A 23 10.06 -16.93 4.53
N ALA A 24 11.30 -16.61 4.90
CA ALA A 24 11.88 -17.05 6.17
C ALA A 24 11.20 -16.40 7.38
N TYR A 25 10.87 -15.10 7.29
CA TYR A 25 10.10 -14.40 8.31
C TYR A 25 8.73 -15.07 8.52
N ALA A 26 7.95 -15.29 7.46
CA ALA A 26 6.63 -15.91 7.56
C ALA A 26 6.70 -17.32 8.19
N ALA A 27 7.68 -18.14 7.79
CA ALA A 27 7.88 -19.47 8.37
C ALA A 27 8.23 -19.44 9.86
N ARG A 28 9.04 -18.46 10.30
CA ARG A 28 9.40 -18.27 11.70
C ARG A 28 8.23 -17.73 12.53
N ALA A 29 7.52 -16.72 12.02
CA ALA A 29 6.37 -16.16 12.69
C ALA A 29 5.27 -17.22 12.89
N ALA A 30 5.00 -18.06 11.89
CA ALA A 30 4.00 -19.13 11.96
C ALA A 30 4.32 -20.24 12.99
N THR A 31 5.58 -20.36 13.42
CA THR A 31 6.01 -21.34 14.44
C THR A 31 6.28 -20.71 15.81
N THR A 32 6.19 -19.38 15.90
CA THR A 32 6.36 -18.63 17.15
C THR A 32 5.02 -18.56 17.88
N ASP A 33 5.03 -18.71 19.20
CA ASP A 33 3.81 -18.58 20.01
C ASP A 33 3.22 -17.18 19.80
N PRO A 34 1.94 -17.04 19.38
CA PRO A 34 1.33 -15.74 19.18
C PRO A 34 1.23 -14.90 20.47
N ALA A 35 1.32 -15.52 21.65
CA ALA A 35 1.39 -14.81 22.92
C ALA A 35 2.79 -14.19 23.19
N ASP A 36 3.83 -14.66 22.50
CA ASP A 36 5.20 -14.14 22.64
C ASP A 36 5.44 -12.93 21.71
N SER A 37 4.80 -11.82 22.07
CA SER A 37 4.94 -10.54 21.37
C SER A 37 6.40 -10.05 21.26
N VAL A 38 7.26 -10.40 22.22
CA VAL A 38 8.68 -10.02 22.20
C VAL A 38 9.44 -10.78 21.11
N ALA A 39 9.17 -12.06 20.95
CA ALA A 39 9.78 -12.87 19.89
C ALA A 39 9.30 -12.42 18.50
N LEU A 40 8.01 -12.14 18.33
CA LEU A 40 7.44 -11.65 17.07
C LEU A 40 8.03 -10.28 16.68
N ASP A 41 8.14 -9.35 17.64
CA ASP A 41 8.78 -8.05 17.41
C ASP A 41 10.27 -8.18 17.04
N ALA A 42 10.99 -9.12 17.67
CA ALA A 42 12.39 -9.39 17.30
C ALA A 42 12.52 -9.93 15.86
N LEU A 43 11.59 -10.80 15.42
CA LEU A 43 11.55 -11.31 14.04
C LEU A 43 11.23 -10.20 13.03
N ALA A 44 10.29 -9.31 13.35
CA ALA A 44 9.97 -8.15 12.51
C ALA A 44 11.19 -7.22 12.36
N ARG A 45 11.83 -6.86 13.48
CA ARG A 45 13.07 -6.06 13.47
C ARG A 45 14.22 -6.71 12.71
N ALA A 46 14.30 -8.04 12.68
CA ALA A 46 15.30 -8.75 11.89
C ALA A 46 15.01 -8.67 10.38
N ARG A 47 13.75 -8.87 9.98
CA ARG A 47 13.32 -8.68 8.59
C ARG A 47 13.67 -7.27 8.11
N ASP A 48 13.27 -6.25 8.86
CA ASP A 48 13.45 -4.86 8.46
C ASP A 48 14.94 -4.48 8.41
N ALA A 49 15.76 -5.00 9.33
CA ALA A 49 17.21 -4.79 9.30
C ALA A 49 17.90 -5.41 8.08
N LEU A 50 17.41 -6.54 7.57
CA LEU A 50 17.95 -7.17 6.36
C LEU A 50 17.49 -6.42 5.10
N LEU A 51 16.23 -6.01 5.02
CA LEU A 51 15.71 -5.23 3.90
C LEU A 51 16.38 -3.86 3.81
N ALA A 52 16.59 -3.19 4.96
CA ALA A 52 17.37 -1.94 5.01
C ALA A 52 18.84 -2.14 4.64
N GLY A 53 19.42 -3.31 4.96
CA GLY A 53 20.80 -3.68 4.64
C GLY A 53 21.00 -4.04 3.17
N ALA A 54 19.98 -4.53 2.46
CA ALA A 54 20.06 -4.93 1.05
C ALA A 54 20.40 -3.76 0.11
N PHE A 55 20.03 -2.53 0.48
CA PHE A 55 20.43 -1.31 -0.24
C PHE A 55 21.89 -0.91 0.00
N TRP A 56 22.53 -1.44 1.04
CA TRP A 56 23.95 -1.19 1.32
C TRP A 56 24.81 -2.11 0.46
N HIS A 57 25.09 -1.68 -0.78
CA HIS A 57 26.28 -2.17 -1.47
C HIS A 57 27.49 -1.72 -0.63
N PRO A 58 28.28 -2.63 -0.02
CA PRO A 58 29.54 -2.20 0.59
C PRO A 58 30.33 -1.47 -0.51
N PRO A 59 30.85 -0.25 -0.25
CA PRO A 59 31.74 0.38 -1.20
C PRO A 59 32.81 -0.65 -1.50
N GLN A 60 32.94 -1.02 -2.77
CA GLN A 60 33.99 -1.92 -3.21
C GLN A 60 35.31 -1.23 -2.85
N GLY A 61 35.82 -1.53 -1.65
CA GLY A 61 37.11 -1.04 -1.22
C GLY A 61 38.14 -1.46 -2.26
N PRO A 62 39.16 -0.65 -2.52
CA PRO A 62 40.21 -1.00 -3.47
C PRO A 62 40.72 -2.39 -3.11
N GLN A 63 40.51 -3.34 -4.03
CA GLN A 63 41.03 -4.70 -3.92
C GLN A 63 42.52 -4.61 -3.63
N GLY A 64 42.89 -4.79 -2.36
CA GLY A 64 44.28 -4.93 -1.97
C GLY A 64 44.86 -6.14 -2.70
N PRO A 65 46.15 -6.12 -3.08
CA PRO A 65 46.77 -7.22 -3.78
C PRO A 65 46.65 -8.50 -2.94
N GLN A 66 45.82 -9.41 -3.40
CA GLN A 66 45.62 -10.74 -2.83
C GLN A 66 46.95 -11.49 -2.96
N ALA A 67 47.67 -11.62 -1.86
CA ALA A 67 48.88 -12.41 -1.77
C ALA A 67 48.53 -13.87 -2.07
N GLY A 68 49.03 -14.35 -3.20
CA GLY A 68 48.72 -15.67 -3.74
C GLY A 68 49.19 -16.81 -2.84
N THR A 69 48.26 -17.70 -2.53
CA THR A 69 48.54 -19.13 -2.38
C THR A 69 48.03 -19.83 -3.64
N ALA A 70 48.99 -20.36 -4.41
CA ALA A 70 48.76 -21.00 -5.69
C ALA A 70 47.86 -22.25 -5.54
N PRO A 71 46.71 -22.34 -6.24
CA PRO A 71 45.99 -23.59 -6.38
C PRO A 71 46.64 -24.50 -7.43
N ALA A 72 46.68 -25.79 -7.11
CA ALA A 72 47.19 -26.86 -7.96
C ALA A 72 46.46 -26.92 -9.32
N PRO A 73 47.16 -27.30 -10.41
CA PRO A 73 46.58 -27.37 -11.74
C PRO A 73 45.61 -28.56 -11.84
N TYR A 74 44.32 -28.26 -12.00
CA TYR A 74 43.32 -29.25 -12.37
C TYR A 74 43.34 -29.48 -13.89
N PRO A 75 43.22 -30.74 -14.36
CA PRO A 75 43.18 -31.06 -15.78
C PRO A 75 41.89 -30.53 -16.45
N PRO A 76 41.95 -30.15 -17.74
CA PRO A 76 40.81 -29.58 -18.46
C PRO A 76 39.74 -30.63 -18.70
N GLN A 77 38.55 -30.45 -18.10
CA GLN A 77 37.35 -31.16 -18.53
C GLN A 77 36.81 -30.54 -19.81
N GLN A 78 36.78 -31.34 -20.87
CA GLN A 78 36.08 -31.04 -22.12
C GLN A 78 34.57 -31.25 -21.89
N TYR A 79 33.82 -30.15 -21.81
CA TYR A 79 32.36 -30.20 -21.84
C TYR A 79 31.87 -30.23 -23.30
N PRO A 80 30.89 -31.09 -23.64
CA PRO A 80 30.28 -31.12 -24.97
C PRO A 80 29.46 -29.86 -25.24
N PRO A 81 29.41 -29.38 -26.51
CA PRO A 81 28.66 -28.18 -26.86
C PRO A 81 27.15 -28.44 -26.77
N GLN A 82 26.49 -27.84 -25.78
CA GLN A 82 25.03 -27.74 -25.80
C GLN A 82 24.59 -26.61 -26.74
N GLN A 83 23.93 -27.00 -27.83
CA GLN A 83 23.16 -26.09 -28.68
C GLN A 83 21.87 -25.70 -27.94
N TYR A 84 21.83 -24.48 -27.41
CA TYR A 84 20.59 -23.87 -26.93
C TYR A 84 19.83 -23.28 -28.12
N PRO A 85 18.50 -23.50 -28.22
CA PRO A 85 17.66 -22.84 -29.22
C PRO A 85 17.59 -21.32 -28.94
N PRO A 86 17.46 -20.49 -29.99
CA PRO A 86 17.38 -19.04 -29.83
C PRO A 86 16.08 -18.66 -29.12
N GLN A 87 16.17 -18.17 -27.89
CA GLN A 87 15.06 -17.47 -27.26
C GLN A 87 14.88 -16.12 -27.95
N GLN A 88 13.73 -15.97 -28.62
CA GLN A 88 13.23 -14.68 -29.09
C GLN A 88 12.78 -13.87 -27.88
N TYR A 89 13.65 -12.98 -27.40
CA TYR A 89 13.27 -11.97 -26.42
C TYR A 89 12.28 -10.98 -27.07
N PRO A 90 11.16 -10.65 -26.42
CA PRO A 90 10.38 -9.49 -26.80
C PRO A 90 11.25 -8.22 -26.62
N PRO A 91 11.17 -7.24 -27.53
CA PRO A 91 11.93 -6.01 -27.41
C PRO A 91 11.52 -5.28 -26.13
N TYR A 92 12.44 -5.24 -25.17
CA TYR A 92 12.35 -4.40 -23.99
C TYR A 92 12.30 -2.95 -24.46
N ALA A 93 11.11 -2.34 -24.44
CA ALA A 93 10.98 -0.91 -24.62
C ALA A 93 11.56 -0.25 -23.36
N PRO A 94 12.56 0.64 -23.47
CA PRO A 94 13.03 1.40 -22.33
C PRO A 94 11.87 2.27 -21.82
N ALA A 95 11.47 2.05 -20.56
CA ALA A 95 10.55 2.94 -19.87
C ALA A 95 11.10 4.37 -19.96
N ALA A 96 10.37 5.24 -20.67
CA ALA A 96 10.70 6.64 -20.81
C ALA A 96 10.63 7.29 -19.43
N ARG A 97 11.79 7.53 -18.82
CA ARG A 97 11.92 8.39 -17.63
C ARG A 97 11.44 9.78 -18.01
N ARG A 98 10.21 10.13 -17.64
CA ARG A 98 9.73 11.50 -17.72
C ARG A 98 10.54 12.34 -16.71
N PRO A 99 11.12 13.48 -17.12
CA PRO A 99 11.81 14.37 -16.20
C PRO A 99 10.79 14.91 -15.19
N ALA A 100 11.14 14.80 -13.90
CA ALA A 100 10.38 15.39 -12.80
C ALA A 100 10.16 16.88 -13.07
N SER A 101 8.89 17.27 -13.26
CA SER A 101 8.50 18.67 -13.33
C SER A 101 8.55 19.25 -11.91
N THR A 102 9.65 19.93 -11.61
CA THR A 102 9.75 20.88 -10.49
C THR A 102 8.77 22.01 -10.75
N GLY A 103 7.56 21.96 -10.18
CA GLY A 103 6.56 22.98 -10.44
C GLY A 103 5.20 22.76 -9.81
N ALA A 104 5.12 22.49 -8.50
CA ALA A 104 3.86 22.55 -7.75
C ALA A 104 4.10 23.00 -6.30
N ILE A 105 4.86 24.08 -6.13
CA ILE A 105 4.95 24.80 -4.86
C ILE A 105 4.41 26.20 -5.14
N LEU A 106 3.08 26.36 -5.02
CA LEU A 106 2.35 27.60 -4.68
C LEU A 106 0.86 27.37 -5.00
N GLY A 107 0.05 27.02 -4.00
CA GLY A 107 -1.40 26.88 -4.23
C GLY A 107 -2.29 26.73 -2.99
N TRP A 108 -1.76 26.60 -1.77
CA TRP A 108 -2.55 26.23 -0.59
C TRP A 108 -2.64 27.30 0.51
N THR A 109 -2.71 28.59 0.15
CA THR A 109 -2.91 29.66 1.16
C THR A 109 -4.20 30.45 1.01
N ILE A 110 -4.99 30.25 -0.05
CA ILE A 110 -6.22 31.02 -0.29
C ILE A 110 -7.50 30.24 0.09
N GLY A 111 -7.50 28.90 0.03
CA GLY A 111 -8.67 28.08 0.38
C GLY A 111 -8.98 27.98 1.89
N GLY A 112 -7.97 28.10 2.75
CA GLY A 112 -8.12 27.94 4.20
C GLY A 112 -8.96 29.04 4.88
N LEU A 113 -9.01 30.24 4.29
CA LEU A 113 -9.79 31.36 4.83
C LEU A 113 -11.30 31.22 4.59
N ALA A 114 -11.71 30.58 3.49
CA ALA A 114 -13.12 30.34 3.20
C ALA A 114 -13.72 29.23 4.09
N GLY A 115 -12.98 28.13 4.30
CA GLY A 115 -13.41 27.05 5.18
C GLY A 115 -13.59 27.48 6.64
N LEU A 116 -12.65 28.28 7.17
CA LEU A 116 -12.73 28.79 8.54
C LEU A 116 -13.93 29.73 8.75
N LEU A 117 -14.30 30.50 7.73
CA LEU A 117 -15.44 31.41 7.79
C LEU A 117 -16.77 30.63 7.82
N VAL A 118 -16.92 29.59 6.99
CA VAL A 118 -18.11 28.72 7.00
C VAL A 118 -18.24 27.97 8.32
N LEU A 119 -17.14 27.42 8.85
CA LEU A 119 -17.15 26.70 10.13
C LEU A 119 -17.51 27.62 11.31
N SER A 120 -17.03 28.87 11.30
CA SER A 120 -17.42 29.87 12.30
C SER A 120 -18.91 30.23 12.22
N LEU A 121 -19.48 30.27 11.01
CA LEU A 121 -20.87 30.65 10.79
C LEU A 121 -21.83 29.52 11.23
N VAL A 122 -21.45 28.26 11.03
CA VAL A 122 -22.16 27.08 11.56
C VAL A 122 -22.12 27.05 13.10
N ALA A 123 -20.97 27.33 13.72
CA ALA A 123 -20.85 27.37 15.17
C ALA A 123 -21.74 28.46 15.80
N VAL A 124 -21.82 29.65 15.18
CA VAL A 124 -22.72 30.72 15.62
C VAL A 124 -24.19 30.31 15.47
N LEU A 125 -24.59 29.68 14.37
CA LEU A 125 -25.95 29.17 14.17
C LEU A 125 -26.34 28.12 15.22
N LEU A 126 -25.43 27.23 15.62
CA LEU A 126 -25.70 26.24 16.67
C LEU A 126 -25.90 26.88 18.05
N VAL A 127 -25.12 27.93 18.40
CA VAL A 127 -25.28 28.64 19.68
C VAL A 127 -26.58 29.44 19.72
N PHE A 128 -26.99 30.05 18.60
CA PHE A 128 -28.25 30.82 18.54
C PHE A 128 -29.51 29.94 18.41
N SER A 129 -29.39 28.71 17.90
CA SER A 129 -30.52 27.76 17.80
C SER A 129 -30.83 27.01 19.10
N GLY A 130 -29.97 27.13 20.12
CA GLY A 130 -30.07 26.38 21.39
C GLY A 130 -31.08 26.89 22.42
N VAL A 131 -31.88 27.93 22.12
CA VAL A 131 -32.86 28.49 23.07
C VAL A 131 -34.26 28.47 22.46
N SER A 132 -34.80 27.28 22.16
CA SER A 132 -36.25 27.03 22.07
C SER A 132 -36.53 25.54 21.82
N ALA A 133 -36.68 24.74 22.88
CA ALA A 133 -37.68 23.67 22.99
C ALA A 133 -37.43 22.83 24.27
N LEU A 134 -38.02 23.28 25.36
CA LEU A 134 -38.43 22.41 26.47
C LEU A 134 -39.71 21.66 26.03
N ARG A 135 -39.78 20.37 26.40
CA ARG A 135 -40.91 19.39 26.27
C ARG A 135 -41.00 18.63 24.96
N ASP A 136 -40.73 17.32 25.00
CA ASP A 136 -41.81 16.35 25.21
C ASP A 136 -41.30 15.03 25.80
N ASP A 137 -42.00 14.56 26.83
CA ASP A 137 -41.85 13.24 27.45
C ASP A 137 -42.52 12.23 26.51
N THR A 138 -41.76 11.36 25.86
CA THR A 138 -42.32 10.17 25.21
C THR A 138 -41.42 8.98 25.50
N SER A 139 -41.80 8.27 26.56
CA SER A 139 -41.32 6.95 26.92
C SER A 139 -41.54 5.95 25.78
N VAL A 140 -40.47 5.67 25.03
CA VAL A 140 -40.38 4.54 24.09
C VAL A 140 -39.92 3.30 24.88
N PRO A 141 -40.55 2.13 24.70
CA PRO A 141 -40.16 0.92 25.40
C PRO A 141 -38.74 0.50 25.03
N GLU A 142 -37.97 0.22 26.08
CA GLU A 142 -36.62 -0.35 26.08
C GLU A 142 -36.63 -1.73 25.40
N SER A 143 -36.39 -1.73 24.09
CA SER A 143 -35.96 -2.92 23.37
C SER A 143 -34.50 -3.18 23.75
N ALA A 144 -34.27 -4.26 24.50
CA ALA A 144 -32.94 -4.74 24.83
C ALA A 144 -32.10 -4.86 23.55
N PRO A 145 -30.85 -4.34 23.52
CA PRO A 145 -29.96 -4.58 22.41
C PRO A 145 -29.65 -6.08 22.37
N THR A 146 -30.19 -6.76 21.36
CA THR A 146 -29.70 -8.06 20.91
C THR A 146 -28.20 -7.87 20.70
N ALA A 147 -27.39 -8.64 21.42
CA ALA A 147 -25.94 -8.64 21.28
C ALA A 147 -25.58 -8.74 19.80
N GLU A 148 -25.14 -7.61 19.23
CA GLU A 148 -24.50 -7.53 17.92
C GLU A 148 -23.37 -8.56 17.94
N ALA A 149 -23.45 -9.53 17.05
CA ALA A 149 -22.39 -10.46 16.80
C ALA A 149 -21.11 -9.65 16.57
N ALA A 150 -20.04 -10.00 17.28
CA ALA A 150 -18.74 -9.40 17.06
C ALA A 150 -18.43 -9.43 15.55
N PRO A 151 -18.00 -8.30 14.95
CA PRO A 151 -17.69 -8.24 13.54
C PRO A 151 -16.62 -9.30 13.25
N ASP A 152 -17.00 -10.27 12.42
CA ASP A 152 -16.05 -11.20 11.83
C ASP A 152 -15.10 -10.33 11.00
N GLY A 153 -13.79 -10.44 11.22
CA GLY A 153 -12.77 -9.53 10.70
C GLY A 153 -12.53 -9.61 9.19
N SER A 154 -13.57 -9.83 8.40
CA SER A 154 -13.58 -9.56 6.97
C SER A 154 -13.55 -8.06 6.76
N ALA A 155 -12.64 -7.58 5.93
CA ALA A 155 -12.65 -6.19 5.48
C ALA A 155 -13.97 -5.94 4.74
N ASP A 156 -14.93 -5.32 5.43
CA ASP A 156 -16.28 -5.14 4.94
C ASP A 156 -16.26 -4.25 3.69
N SER A 157 -17.09 -4.58 2.71
CA SER A 157 -17.32 -3.73 1.54
C SER A 157 -17.83 -2.36 1.99
N TYR A 158 -17.35 -1.28 1.39
CA TYR A 158 -17.78 0.09 1.70
C TYR A 158 -18.06 0.88 0.42
N GLU A 159 -18.75 2.02 0.54
CA GLU A 159 -19.10 2.86 -0.61
C GLU A 159 -18.32 4.18 -0.56
N VAL A 160 -17.72 4.56 -1.68
CA VAL A 160 -16.99 5.82 -1.86
C VAL A 160 -17.56 6.52 -3.08
N ASP A 161 -18.14 7.70 -2.89
CA ASP A 161 -18.69 8.53 -3.97
C ASP A 161 -19.67 7.80 -4.93
N GLY A 162 -20.46 6.87 -4.40
CA GLY A 162 -21.42 6.08 -5.18
C GLY A 162 -20.85 4.79 -5.81
N VAL A 163 -19.57 4.49 -5.58
CA VAL A 163 -18.88 3.29 -6.05
C VAL A 163 -18.69 2.31 -4.89
N LEU A 164 -19.15 1.08 -5.05
CA LEU A 164 -18.91 0.01 -4.09
C LEU A 164 -17.45 -0.46 -4.19
N VAL A 165 -16.75 -0.48 -3.07
CA VAL A 165 -15.35 -0.90 -2.91
C VAL A 165 -15.30 -2.19 -2.09
N GLU A 166 -14.75 -3.24 -2.68
CA GLU A 166 -14.52 -4.53 -2.02
C GLU A 166 -13.01 -4.79 -1.96
N PRO A 167 -12.37 -4.69 -0.78
CA PRO A 167 -10.94 -4.99 -0.64
C PRO A 167 -10.67 -6.49 -0.84
N GLN A 168 -9.60 -6.81 -1.55
CA GLN A 168 -9.14 -8.19 -1.76
C GLN A 168 -7.97 -8.49 -0.82
N THR A 169 -8.15 -9.45 0.10
CA THR A 169 -7.14 -9.75 1.14
C THR A 169 -5.97 -10.60 0.64
N ASP A 170 -6.10 -11.22 -0.53
CA ASP A 170 -5.18 -12.27 -0.97
C ASP A 170 -4.00 -11.73 -1.80
N ASP A 171 -4.13 -10.54 -2.42
CA ASP A 171 -3.21 -10.05 -3.45
C ASP A 171 -2.84 -8.56 -3.27
N GLY A 172 -2.15 -8.25 -2.17
CA GLY A 172 -1.61 -6.91 -1.92
C GLY A 172 -2.70 -5.84 -1.79
N TRP A 173 -2.44 -4.64 -2.32
CA TRP A 173 -3.40 -3.53 -2.32
C TRP A 173 -4.32 -3.58 -3.55
N THR A 174 -5.18 -4.58 -3.58
CA THR A 174 -6.16 -4.77 -4.66
C THR A 174 -7.58 -4.55 -4.16
N PHE A 175 -8.37 -3.83 -4.96
CA PHE A 175 -9.76 -3.48 -4.69
C PHE A 175 -10.62 -3.85 -5.90
N VAL A 176 -11.85 -4.29 -5.67
CA VAL A 176 -12.87 -4.41 -6.71
C VAL A 176 -13.80 -3.20 -6.58
N LEU A 177 -13.87 -2.41 -7.66
CA LEU A 177 -14.67 -1.19 -7.74
C LEU A 177 -15.90 -1.48 -8.61
N THR A 178 -17.10 -1.16 -8.12
CA THR A 178 -18.35 -1.29 -8.90
C THR A 178 -19.11 0.02 -8.88
N ALA A 179 -19.08 0.76 -10.00
CA ALA A 179 -19.76 2.05 -10.13
C ALA A 179 -21.26 1.87 -10.46
N GLN A 180 -22.10 2.80 -10.02
CA GLN A 180 -23.54 2.82 -10.38
C GLN A 180 -23.80 3.47 -11.75
N GLU A 181 -22.89 4.32 -12.23
CA GLU A 181 -22.97 5.04 -13.49
C GLU A 181 -21.67 4.87 -14.29
N ASP A 182 -21.73 5.13 -15.60
CA ASP A 182 -20.56 5.03 -16.47
C ASP A 182 -19.60 6.21 -16.21
N CYS A 183 -18.36 5.90 -15.83
CA CYS A 183 -17.30 6.87 -15.57
C CYS A 183 -16.05 6.52 -16.41
N PRO A 184 -15.94 7.02 -17.65
CA PRO A 184 -14.86 6.62 -18.57
C PRO A 184 -13.45 7.06 -18.13
N ALA A 185 -13.37 8.01 -17.20
CA ALA A 185 -12.13 8.51 -16.62
C ALA A 185 -12.38 8.88 -15.15
N ALA A 186 -12.59 7.88 -14.31
CA ALA A 186 -12.67 8.05 -12.87
C ALA A 186 -11.27 8.25 -12.29
N GLU A 187 -11.06 9.34 -11.57
CA GLU A 187 -9.85 9.58 -10.79
C GLU A 187 -10.03 8.93 -9.42
N VAL A 188 -9.29 7.85 -9.18
CA VAL A 188 -9.33 7.06 -7.94
C VAL A 188 -8.12 7.46 -7.11
N THR A 189 -8.36 7.94 -5.89
CA THR A 189 -7.29 8.27 -4.93
C THR A 189 -7.32 7.29 -3.78
N SER A 190 -6.18 6.65 -3.53
CA SER A 190 -5.96 5.74 -2.43
C SER A 190 -5.10 6.40 -1.36
N GLY A 191 -5.56 6.35 -0.11
CA GLY A 191 -4.79 6.74 1.05
C GLY A 191 -4.04 5.57 1.65
N PHE A 192 -2.85 5.82 2.18
CA PHE A 192 -2.05 4.83 2.89
C PHE A 192 -1.78 5.23 4.34
N ALA A 193 -1.77 4.25 5.24
CA ALA A 193 -1.54 4.46 6.67
C ALA A 193 -0.73 3.32 7.32
N ASP A 194 -0.12 3.60 8.47
CA ASP A 194 0.59 2.58 9.27
C ASP A 194 -0.35 1.70 10.12
N SER A 195 -1.64 2.04 10.17
CA SER A 195 -2.66 1.27 10.89
C SER A 195 -4.02 1.39 10.20
N GLU A 196 -4.87 0.36 10.35
CA GLU A 196 -6.21 0.29 9.77
C GLU A 196 -7.10 1.52 10.05
N TYR A 197 -6.99 2.09 11.25
CA TYR A 197 -7.75 3.28 11.68
C TYR A 197 -6.88 4.54 11.76
N GLY A 198 -5.72 4.53 11.11
CA GLY A 198 -4.77 5.64 11.11
C GLY A 198 -5.20 6.76 10.18
N ASP A 199 -4.63 7.94 10.40
CA ASP A 199 -4.72 9.03 9.43
C ASP A 199 -3.96 8.65 8.14
N THR A 200 -4.43 9.10 6.98
CA THR A 200 -3.70 8.99 5.71
C THR A 200 -2.36 9.72 5.80
N LEU A 201 -1.27 9.00 5.54
CA LEU A 201 0.11 9.49 5.58
C LEU A 201 0.71 9.71 4.19
N ASP A 202 0.23 8.96 3.19
CA ASP A 202 0.63 9.05 1.79
C ASP A 202 -0.58 8.80 0.89
N GLU A 203 -0.51 9.23 -0.36
CA GLU A 203 -1.62 9.10 -1.33
C GLU A 203 -1.12 8.65 -2.70
N HIS A 204 -1.92 7.85 -3.39
CA HIS A 204 -1.71 7.47 -4.78
C HIS A 204 -2.97 7.70 -5.58
N THR A 205 -2.84 8.40 -6.71
CA THR A 205 -3.96 8.68 -7.61
C THR A 205 -3.72 8.04 -8.97
N ASP A 206 -4.75 7.37 -9.50
CA ASP A 206 -4.76 6.83 -10.85
C ASP A 206 -6.09 7.12 -11.56
N THR A 207 -6.09 7.07 -12.90
CA THR A 207 -7.29 7.27 -13.71
C THR A 207 -7.72 5.96 -14.36
N VAL A 208 -8.93 5.51 -14.06
CA VAL A 208 -9.47 4.23 -14.54
C VAL A 208 -10.84 4.39 -15.21
N PRO A 209 -11.17 3.56 -16.21
CA PRO A 209 -12.52 3.49 -16.75
C PRO A 209 -13.39 2.59 -15.88
N LEU A 210 -14.50 3.11 -15.37
CA LEU A 210 -15.53 2.33 -14.66
C LEU A 210 -16.80 2.29 -15.51
N GLU A 211 -17.32 1.09 -15.75
CA GLU A 211 -18.61 0.87 -16.42
C GLU A 211 -19.68 0.57 -15.37
N ALA A 212 -20.90 1.08 -15.59
CA ALA A 212 -22.00 0.94 -14.64
C ALA A 212 -22.33 -0.54 -14.37
N GLY A 213 -22.26 -0.93 -13.10
CA GLY A 213 -22.56 -2.28 -12.60
C GLY A 213 -21.54 -3.35 -12.98
N VAL A 214 -20.41 -2.99 -13.59
CA VAL A 214 -19.35 -3.93 -13.98
C VAL A 214 -18.22 -3.86 -12.95
N PRO A 215 -17.86 -4.97 -12.28
CA PRO A 215 -16.73 -5.00 -11.38
C PRO A 215 -15.40 -4.73 -12.10
N TYR A 216 -14.65 -3.75 -11.61
CA TYR A 216 -13.32 -3.38 -12.10
C TYR A 216 -12.26 -3.69 -11.05
N THR A 217 -11.24 -4.46 -11.40
CA THR A 217 -10.11 -4.74 -10.50
C THR A 217 -9.10 -3.61 -10.56
N TYR A 218 -8.99 -2.86 -9.46
CA TYR A 218 -8.02 -1.81 -9.26
C TYR A 218 -6.87 -2.33 -8.39
N THR A 219 -5.67 -2.35 -8.93
CA THR A 219 -4.46 -2.79 -8.21
C THR A 219 -3.49 -1.63 -8.12
N ILE A 220 -3.18 -1.23 -6.90
CA ILE A 220 -2.15 -0.23 -6.65
C ILE A 220 -0.78 -0.86 -6.91
N PRO A 221 0.13 -0.19 -7.65
CA PRO A 221 1.46 -0.74 -7.92
C PRO A 221 2.27 -1.02 -6.65
N ASP A 222 3.01 -2.13 -6.65
CA ASP A 222 4.00 -2.40 -5.61
C ASP A 222 4.98 -1.23 -5.47
N GLY A 223 5.14 -0.72 -4.25
CA GLY A 223 6.00 0.43 -3.96
C GLY A 223 5.36 1.80 -4.23
N ALA A 224 4.04 1.87 -4.47
CA ALA A 224 3.32 3.15 -4.42
C ALA A 224 3.40 3.82 -3.04
N SER A 225 3.61 3.04 -1.98
CA SER A 225 3.78 3.50 -0.61
C SER A 225 4.72 2.56 0.16
N VAL A 226 5.19 3.01 1.33
CA VAL A 226 5.95 2.20 2.31
C VAL A 226 5.10 1.77 3.51
N HIS A 227 3.83 2.19 3.55
CA HIS A 227 2.90 1.98 4.65
C HIS A 227 2.17 0.63 4.52
N ASP A 228 1.64 0.10 5.62
CA ASP A 228 1.10 -1.27 5.66
C ASP A 228 -0.38 -1.37 5.22
N TYR A 229 -1.13 -0.27 5.28
CA TYR A 229 -2.56 -0.23 4.99
C TYR A 229 -2.87 0.71 3.83
N ALA A 230 -3.86 0.35 3.02
CA ALA A 230 -4.38 1.15 1.94
C ALA A 230 -5.92 1.15 1.96
N ALA A 231 -6.53 2.30 1.70
CA ALA A 231 -7.97 2.46 1.51
C ALA A 231 -8.24 3.36 0.29
N ILE A 232 -9.44 3.29 -0.26
CA ILE A 232 -9.88 4.24 -1.29
C ILE A 232 -10.49 5.45 -0.58
N ASP A 233 -9.86 6.60 -0.72
CA ASP A 233 -10.26 7.83 -0.03
C ASP A 233 -11.29 8.63 -0.83
N SER A 234 -11.15 8.64 -2.17
CA SER A 234 -12.10 9.32 -3.05
C SER A 234 -12.13 8.72 -4.46
N ILE A 235 -13.27 8.82 -5.12
CA ILE A 235 -13.45 8.46 -6.52
C ILE A 235 -14.20 9.58 -7.22
N VAL A 236 -13.50 10.34 -8.05
CA VAL A 236 -14.09 11.46 -8.81
C VAL A 236 -14.30 11.02 -10.25
N CYS A 237 -15.55 10.79 -10.63
CA CYS A 237 -15.89 10.59 -12.03
C CYS A 237 -15.64 11.89 -12.81
N GLY A 238 -14.63 11.90 -13.68
CA GLY A 238 -14.40 13.02 -14.59
C GLY A 238 -15.62 13.25 -15.47
N GLU A 239 -15.92 14.52 -15.77
CA GLU A 239 -16.93 14.84 -16.77
C GLU A 239 -16.54 14.13 -18.07
N SER A 240 -17.43 13.29 -18.60
CA SER A 240 -17.20 12.59 -19.86
C SER A 240 -16.86 13.63 -20.94
N THR A 241 -15.59 13.72 -21.32
CA THR A 241 -15.14 14.57 -22.42
C THR A 241 -15.50 13.96 -23.77
N ASP A 242 -16.62 13.24 -23.87
CA ASP A 242 -17.12 12.73 -25.13
C ASP A 242 -17.42 13.93 -26.05
N PRO A 243 -16.58 14.19 -27.08
CA PRO A 243 -16.74 15.36 -27.94
C PRO A 243 -17.98 15.22 -28.84
N THR A 244 -18.65 14.07 -28.83
CA THR A 244 -19.79 13.74 -29.69
C THR A 244 -21.14 14.18 -29.11
N ARG A 245 -21.18 14.69 -27.87
CA ARG A 245 -22.42 15.11 -27.18
C ARG A 245 -22.65 16.64 -27.17
N ALA A 246 -21.98 17.38 -28.04
CA ALA A 246 -22.13 18.83 -28.22
C ALA A 246 -22.97 19.21 -29.45
#